data_AF-A0AAV6C9X7-F1
#
_entry.id   AF-A0AAV6C9X7-F1
#
_cell.length_a   1.000
_cell.length_b   1.000
_cell.length_c   1.000
_cell.angle_alpha   90.00
_cell.angle_beta   90.00
_cell.angle_gamma   90.00
#
_symmetry.space_group_name_H-M   'P 1'
#
loop_
_entity.id
_entity.type
_entity.pdbx_description
1 polymer ?
#
loop_
_entity_poly.entity_id
_entity_poly.type
_entity_poly.pdbx_seq_one_letter_code
_entity_poly.pdbx_strand_id
1 'polypeptide(L)'
;MRNESTPRFAWLWKILAYFLGFALLATIAWVYLGSPSDSEEWHRVISWLLRGLADFPDVAAWVIIGFVIGSLWAFEHEKHRRFEWQTSARRIFEPVTRSDSRISYPLAPGVKGWAREANGEILIGEIAAEQEAADDLDRFLACLSPRCVIVGVSSGKLGSILCVCGWKQTWRDGKPINEWRRR
;
A
#
# COMPACT_ATOMS: atom_id res chain seq x y z
N MET A 1 -27.64 -55.30 17.93
CA MET A 1 -28.04 -53.91 17.65
C MET A 1 -26.91 -52.99 18.09
N ARG A 2 -26.14 -52.44 17.15
CA ARG A 2 -24.98 -51.59 17.42
C ARG A 2 -25.42 -50.13 17.28
N ASN A 3 -25.37 -49.38 18.37
CA ASN A 3 -25.84 -48.00 18.44
C ASN A 3 -24.70 -47.07 17.99
N GLU A 4 -24.60 -46.82 16.68
CA GLU A 4 -23.63 -45.89 16.10
C GLU A 4 -24.16 -44.45 16.20
N SER A 5 -24.07 -43.86 17.38
CA SER A 5 -24.26 -42.42 17.56
C SER A 5 -22.98 -41.68 17.17
N THR A 6 -22.72 -41.54 15.87
CA THR A 6 -21.73 -40.55 15.38
C THR A 6 -22.13 -39.16 15.90
N PRO A 7 -21.23 -38.42 16.58
CA PRO A 7 -21.57 -37.13 17.15
C PRO A 7 -21.78 -36.13 16.01
N ARG A 8 -23.04 -35.70 15.84
CA ARG A 8 -23.51 -34.72 14.82
C ARG A 8 -22.82 -33.34 14.86
N PHE A 9 -21.84 -33.15 15.75
CA PHE A 9 -21.11 -31.91 16.00
C PHE A 9 -19.60 -31.99 15.76
N ALA A 10 -19.06 -33.13 15.29
CA ALA A 10 -17.63 -33.27 15.02
C ALA A 10 -17.11 -32.29 13.95
N TRP A 11 -17.95 -31.91 12.99
CA TRP A 11 -17.62 -30.93 11.96
C TRP A 11 -17.56 -29.49 12.51
N LEU A 12 -18.35 -29.19 13.54
CA LEU A 12 -18.43 -27.87 14.18
C LEU A 12 -17.15 -27.56 14.96
N TRP A 13 -16.58 -28.58 15.62
CA TRP A 13 -15.27 -28.49 16.27
C TRP A 13 -14.13 -28.27 15.27
N LYS A 14 -14.20 -28.90 14.09
CA LYS A 14 -13.22 -28.65 13.01
C LYS A 14 -13.29 -27.20 12.55
N ILE A 15 -14.48 -26.66 12.29
CA ILE A 15 -14.68 -25.25 11.91
C ILE A 15 -14.16 -24.32 13.00
N LEU A 16 -14.47 -24.59 14.27
CA LEU A 16 -13.97 -23.78 15.38
C LEU A 16 -12.43 -23.77 15.43
N ALA A 17 -11.80 -24.93 15.23
CA ALA A 17 -10.35 -25.06 15.17
C ALA A 17 -9.73 -24.30 13.98
N TYR A 18 -10.41 -24.27 12.82
CA TYR A 18 -9.99 -23.46 11.67
C TYR A 18 -9.99 -21.96 12.00
N PHE A 19 -11.07 -21.45 12.59
CA PHE A 19 -11.17 -20.04 12.95
C PHE A 19 -10.15 -19.64 14.03
N LEU A 20 -9.94 -20.50 15.03
CA LEU A 20 -8.92 -20.30 16.06
C LEU A 20 -7.49 -20.32 15.49
N GLY A 21 -7.18 -21.27 14.61
CA GLY A 21 -5.87 -21.35 13.95
C GLY A 21 -5.58 -20.15 13.06
N PHE A 22 -6.57 -19.71 12.28
CA PHE A 22 -6.46 -18.51 11.45
C PHE A 22 -6.32 -17.24 12.28
N ALA A 23 -7.11 -17.07 13.35
CA ALA A 23 -7.00 -15.92 14.25
C ALA A 23 -5.63 -15.88 14.96
N LEU A 24 -5.09 -17.03 15.37
CA LEU A 24 -3.76 -17.12 15.96
C LEU A 24 -2.68 -16.70 14.96
N LEU A 25 -2.74 -17.20 13.72
CA LEU A 25 -1.77 -16.85 12.66
C LEU A 25 -1.86 -15.37 12.27
N ALA A 26 -3.07 -14.82 12.16
CA ALA A 26 -3.28 -13.40 11.89
C ALA A 26 -2.74 -12.52 13.04
N THR A 27 -2.90 -12.96 14.28
CA THR A 27 -2.36 -12.26 15.47
C THR A 27 -0.84 -12.32 15.48
N ILE A 28 -0.24 -13.48 15.19
CA ILE A 28 1.22 -13.63 15.08
C ILE A 28 1.76 -12.75 13.96
N ALA A 29 1.11 -12.74 12.78
CA ALA A 29 1.53 -11.91 11.64
C ALA A 29 1.43 -10.41 11.95
N TRP A 30 0.34 -9.96 12.60
CA TRP A 30 0.20 -8.57 13.03
C TRP A 30 1.29 -8.19 14.03
N VAL A 31 1.54 -9.01 15.05
CA VAL A 31 2.61 -8.77 16.03
C VAL A 31 4.00 -8.75 15.36
N TYR A 32 4.24 -9.63 14.38
CA TYR A 32 5.50 -9.72 13.62
C TYR A 32 5.76 -8.47 12.77
N LEU A 33 4.71 -7.87 12.19
CA LEU A 33 4.80 -6.64 11.40
C LEU A 33 4.97 -5.37 12.26
N GLY A 34 4.75 -5.46 13.58
CA GLY A 34 4.73 -4.29 14.48
C GLY A 34 5.77 -4.26 15.61
N SER A 35 6.51 -5.33 15.89
CA SER A 35 7.35 -5.43 17.09
C SER A 35 8.85 -5.60 16.80
N PRO A 36 9.75 -4.74 17.34
CA PRO A 36 11.19 -4.91 17.27
C PRO A 36 11.71 -5.73 18.46
N SER A 37 11.18 -6.94 18.69
CA SER A 37 11.60 -7.77 19.84
C SER A 37 12.49 -8.95 19.42
N ASP A 38 13.39 -9.28 20.34
CA ASP A 38 14.56 -10.14 20.18
C ASP A 38 14.27 -11.50 19.51
N SER A 39 15.14 -11.89 18.58
CA SER A 39 14.91 -12.98 17.63
C SER A 39 14.86 -14.39 18.26
N GLU A 40 15.44 -14.56 19.46
CA GLU A 40 15.55 -15.86 20.12
C GLU A 40 14.25 -16.35 20.77
N GLU A 41 13.46 -15.46 21.38
CA GLU A 41 12.18 -15.86 22.00
C GLU A 41 11.18 -16.33 20.94
N TRP A 42 11.19 -15.68 19.78
CA TRP A 42 10.37 -16.08 18.64
C TRP A 42 10.77 -17.42 18.05
N HIS A 43 12.07 -17.72 17.98
CA HIS A 43 12.53 -19.04 17.53
C HIS A 43 11.99 -20.15 18.44
N ARG A 44 11.91 -19.94 19.76
CA ARG A 44 11.34 -20.92 20.69
C ARG A 44 9.84 -21.11 20.50
N VAL A 45 9.09 -20.02 20.33
CA VAL A 45 7.63 -20.06 20.11
C VAL A 45 7.29 -20.74 18.79
N ILE A 46 7.99 -20.39 17.70
CA ILE A 46 7.80 -21.01 16.37
C ILE A 46 8.18 -22.49 16.43
N SER A 47 9.29 -22.85 17.08
CA SER A 47 9.70 -24.25 17.23
C SER A 47 8.71 -25.08 18.03
N TRP A 48 8.10 -24.50 19.07
CA TRP A 48 7.05 -25.14 19.86
C TRP A 48 5.76 -25.36 19.04
N LEU A 49 5.34 -24.34 18.28
CA LEU A 49 4.19 -24.42 17.36
C LEU A 49 4.40 -25.48 16.26
N LEU A 50 5.58 -25.51 15.65
CA LEU A 50 5.92 -26.47 14.59
C LEU A 50 5.95 -27.92 15.11
N ARG A 51 6.42 -28.14 16.36
CA ARG A 51 6.33 -29.46 16.99
C ARG A 51 4.89 -29.86 17.29
N GLY A 52 4.07 -28.95 17.79
CA GLY A 52 2.64 -29.23 18.02
C GLY A 52 1.87 -29.51 16.73
N LEU A 53 2.26 -28.89 15.61
CA LEU A 53 1.69 -29.16 14.28
C LEU A 53 2.14 -30.49 13.68
N ALA A 54 3.32 -31.00 14.04
CA ALA A 54 3.84 -32.27 13.53
C ALA A 54 3.00 -33.47 13.97
N ASP A 55 2.36 -33.39 15.14
CA ASP A 55 1.46 -34.43 15.67
C ASP A 55 0.08 -34.44 14.99
N PHE A 56 -0.24 -33.41 14.18
CA PHE A 56 -1.51 -33.27 13.47
C PHE A 56 -1.28 -32.92 11.99
N PRO A 57 -0.82 -33.89 11.17
CA PRO A 57 -0.41 -33.65 9.78
C PRO A 57 -1.53 -33.05 8.91
N ASP A 58 -2.79 -33.40 9.17
CA ASP A 58 -3.94 -32.81 8.50
C ASP A 58 -4.08 -31.31 8.82
N VAL A 59 -3.88 -30.91 10.07
CA VAL A 59 -3.98 -29.50 10.50
C VAL A 59 -2.84 -28.68 9.93
N ALA A 60 -1.62 -29.24 9.88
CA ALA A 60 -0.46 -28.62 9.26
C ALA A 60 -0.68 -28.34 7.76
N ALA A 61 -1.25 -29.31 7.02
CA ALA A 61 -1.58 -29.13 5.61
C ALA A 61 -2.55 -27.97 5.39
N TRP A 62 -3.58 -27.85 6.23
CA TRP A 62 -4.57 -26.77 6.11
C TRP A 62 -4.02 -25.40 6.51
N VAL A 63 -3.14 -25.32 7.50
CA VAL A 63 -2.44 -24.07 7.87
C VAL A 63 -1.59 -23.58 6.69
N ILE A 64 -0.86 -24.49 6.03
CA ILE A 64 -0.05 -24.16 4.86
C ILE A 64 -0.95 -23.67 3.71
N ILE A 65 -2.05 -24.37 3.43
CA ILE A 65 -3.01 -23.96 2.38
C ILE A 65 -3.59 -22.58 2.69
N GLY A 66 -4.00 -22.33 3.94
CA GLY A 66 -4.53 -21.03 4.37
C GLY A 66 -3.50 -19.90 4.21
N PHE A 67 -2.25 -20.15 4.59
CA PHE A 67 -1.16 -19.20 4.40
C PHE A 67 -0.88 -18.91 2.92
N VAL A 68 -0.85 -19.94 2.07
CA VAL A 68 -0.64 -19.79 0.62
C VAL A 68 -1.79 -19.00 -0.02
N ILE A 69 -3.05 -19.33 0.29
CA ILE A 69 -4.22 -18.60 -0.25
C ILE A 69 -4.24 -17.15 0.23
N GLY A 70 -3.99 -16.91 1.52
CA GLY A 70 -3.92 -15.56 2.07
C GLY A 70 -2.81 -14.72 1.43
N SER A 71 -1.63 -15.32 1.22
CA SER A 71 -0.52 -14.67 0.52
C SER A 71 -0.85 -14.37 -0.94
N LEU A 72 -1.52 -15.30 -1.63
CA LEU A 72 -1.94 -15.11 -3.02
C LEU A 72 -2.96 -13.97 -3.14
N TRP A 73 -3.92 -13.90 -2.21
CA TRP A 73 -4.93 -12.86 -2.20
C TRP A 73 -4.34 -11.48 -1.88
N ALA A 74 -3.42 -11.40 -0.89
CA ALA A 74 -2.69 -10.18 -0.58
C ALA A 74 -1.85 -9.69 -1.78
N PHE A 75 -1.21 -10.63 -2.51
CA PHE A 75 -0.45 -10.32 -3.72
C PHE A 75 -1.35 -9.81 -4.86
N GLU A 76 -2.49 -10.47 -5.12
CA GLU A 76 -3.43 -10.04 -6.17
C GLU A 76 -4.07 -8.69 -5.83
N HIS A 77 -4.39 -8.44 -4.55
CA HIS A 77 -4.89 -7.14 -4.09
C HIS A 77 -3.84 -6.03 -4.28
N GLU A 78 -2.57 -6.30 -3.97
CA GLU A 78 -1.49 -5.35 -4.20
C GLU A 78 -1.23 -5.10 -5.70
N LYS A 79 -1.36 -6.14 -6.52
CA LYS A 79 -1.26 -6.05 -7.99
C LYS A 79 -2.40 -5.23 -8.58
N HIS A 80 -3.64 -5.42 -8.12
CA HIS A 80 -4.78 -4.61 -8.52
C HIS A 80 -4.57 -3.13 -8.18
N ARG A 81 -4.10 -2.83 -6.97
CA ARG A 81 -3.72 -1.46 -6.60
C ARG A 81 -2.67 -0.92 -7.58
N ARG A 82 -1.55 -1.61 -7.79
CA ARG A 82 -0.51 -1.17 -8.74
C ARG A 82 -1.05 -0.93 -10.16
N PHE A 83 -1.97 -1.75 -10.63
CA PHE A 83 -2.57 -1.61 -11.96
C PHE A 83 -3.44 -0.35 -12.07
N GLU A 84 -4.27 -0.06 -11.08
CA GLU A 84 -5.07 1.18 -11.01
C GLU A 84 -4.19 2.42 -10.99
N TRP A 85 -3.06 2.37 -10.27
CA TRP A 85 -2.07 3.45 -10.25
C TRP A 85 -1.44 3.68 -11.63
N GLN A 86 -1.08 2.62 -12.37
CA GLN A 86 -0.50 2.75 -13.70
C GLN A 86 -1.51 3.25 -14.75
N THR A 87 -2.76 2.79 -14.69
CA THR A 87 -3.82 3.28 -15.60
C THR A 87 -4.25 4.71 -15.28
N SER A 88 -4.26 5.09 -14.01
CA SER A 88 -4.53 6.47 -13.59
C SER A 88 -3.40 7.41 -14.03
N ALA A 89 -2.14 7.02 -13.79
CA ALA A 89 -0.99 7.77 -14.27
C ALA A 89 -1.04 7.96 -15.79
N ARG A 90 -1.32 6.89 -16.57
CA ARG A 90 -1.47 7.01 -18.04
C ARG A 90 -2.58 7.98 -18.46
N ARG A 91 -3.70 8.05 -17.73
CA ARG A 91 -4.77 9.03 -18.02
C ARG A 91 -4.36 10.47 -17.77
N ILE A 92 -3.42 10.74 -16.86
CA ILE A 92 -2.85 12.09 -16.67
C ILE A 92 -2.02 12.51 -17.90
N PHE A 93 -1.44 11.54 -18.62
CA PHE A 93 -0.61 11.79 -19.81
C PHE A 93 -1.39 11.79 -21.12
N GLU A 94 -2.71 11.56 -21.11
CA GLU A 94 -3.52 11.96 -22.25
C GLU A 94 -3.57 13.49 -22.27
N PRO A 95 -3.20 14.15 -23.39
CA PRO A 95 -3.18 15.58 -23.46
C PRO A 95 -4.61 16.07 -23.26
N VAL A 96 -4.94 16.54 -22.06
CA VAL A 96 -6.11 17.39 -21.82
C VAL A 96 -5.81 18.69 -22.55
N THR A 97 -6.11 18.68 -23.85
CA THR A 97 -5.93 19.80 -24.75
C THR A 97 -6.79 20.96 -24.26
N ARG A 98 -6.12 22.06 -23.91
CA ARG A 98 -6.70 23.42 -23.81
C ARG A 98 -7.91 23.57 -22.90
N SER A 99 -7.72 23.39 -21.60
CA SER A 99 -8.60 24.03 -20.62
C SER A 99 -7.77 24.98 -19.78
N ASP A 100 -7.96 26.29 -19.97
CA ASP A 100 -7.39 27.36 -19.11
C ASP A 100 -7.97 27.34 -17.69
N SER A 101 -8.92 26.45 -17.41
CA SER A 101 -9.54 26.33 -16.12
C SER A 101 -8.66 25.50 -15.18
N ARG A 102 -8.26 26.11 -14.06
CA ARG A 102 -7.59 25.44 -12.91
C ARG A 102 -8.58 24.54 -12.16
N ILE A 103 -9.35 23.73 -12.89
CA ILE A 103 -10.30 22.82 -12.29
C ILE A 103 -9.49 21.67 -11.69
N SER A 104 -9.63 21.48 -10.39
CA SER A 104 -9.03 20.35 -9.68
C SER A 104 -9.74 19.06 -10.10
N TYR A 105 -8.96 18.05 -10.50
CA TYR A 105 -9.41 16.71 -10.85
C TYR A 105 -8.54 15.65 -10.15
N PRO A 106 -9.01 14.39 -10.07
CA PRO A 106 -8.22 13.32 -9.49
C PRO A 106 -6.95 13.08 -10.32
N LEU A 107 -5.78 13.27 -9.71
CA LEU A 107 -4.49 12.93 -10.31
C LEU A 107 -4.13 11.47 -10.03
N ALA A 108 -4.43 10.99 -8.82
CA ALA A 108 -4.20 9.61 -8.41
C ALA A 108 -5.18 9.22 -7.30
N PRO A 109 -5.25 7.93 -6.89
CA PRO A 109 -6.03 7.54 -5.72
C PRO A 109 -5.67 8.41 -4.51
N GLY A 110 -6.66 9.09 -3.93
CA GLY A 110 -6.47 9.98 -2.78
C GLY A 110 -5.76 11.31 -3.07
N VAL A 111 -5.38 11.61 -4.32
CA VAL A 111 -4.67 12.86 -4.69
C VAL A 111 -5.45 13.62 -5.76
N LYS A 112 -5.81 14.87 -5.44
CA LYS A 112 -6.50 15.81 -6.32
C LYS A 112 -5.58 16.97 -6.68
N GLY A 113 -5.80 17.54 -7.86
CA GLY A 113 -5.00 18.65 -8.33
C GLY A 113 -5.27 19.02 -9.79
N TRP A 114 -4.39 19.82 -10.37
CA TRP A 114 -4.43 20.10 -11.80
C TRP A 114 -3.05 19.94 -12.42
N ALA A 115 -3.02 19.44 -13.65
CA ALA A 115 -1.81 19.35 -14.47
C ALA A 115 -2.07 19.90 -15.87
N ARG A 116 -1.05 20.47 -16.50
CA ARG A 116 -1.08 20.90 -17.90
C ARG A 116 0.27 20.70 -18.56
N GLU A 117 0.27 20.39 -19.86
CA GLU A 117 1.51 20.36 -20.63
C GLU A 117 1.84 21.76 -21.16
N ALA A 118 3.06 22.24 -20.92
CA ALA A 118 3.58 23.50 -21.43
C ALA A 118 5.07 23.38 -21.73
N ASN A 119 5.51 23.80 -22.92
CA ASN A 119 6.92 23.77 -23.33
C ASN A 119 7.59 22.39 -23.21
N GLY A 120 6.83 21.30 -23.42
CA GLY A 120 7.34 19.93 -23.27
C GLY A 120 7.46 19.46 -21.81
N GLU A 121 6.96 20.22 -20.84
CA GLU A 121 6.94 19.88 -19.42
C GLU A 121 5.51 19.72 -18.92
N ILE A 122 5.33 18.96 -17.85
CA ILE A 122 4.02 18.78 -17.21
C ILE A 122 4.00 19.61 -15.93
N LEU A 123 3.31 20.74 -15.99
CA LEU A 123 3.16 21.65 -14.86
C LEU A 123 2.02 21.15 -13.97
N ILE A 124 2.31 20.84 -12.71
CA ILE A 124 1.35 20.42 -11.69
C ILE A 124 1.29 21.54 -10.65
N GLY A 125 0.16 22.21 -10.47
CA GLY A 125 0.10 23.34 -9.55
C GLY A 125 -0.48 23.01 -8.19
N GLU A 126 -1.78 22.74 -8.16
CA GLU A 126 -2.44 22.36 -6.92
C GLU A 126 -2.29 20.86 -6.71
N ILE A 127 -1.83 20.45 -5.53
CA ILE A 127 -1.79 19.06 -5.09
C ILE A 127 -2.39 19.03 -3.69
N ALA A 128 -3.52 18.34 -3.55
CA ALA A 128 -4.21 18.13 -2.29
C ALA A 128 -4.45 16.63 -2.10
N ALA A 129 -4.02 16.09 -0.97
CA ALA A 129 -4.42 14.75 -0.56
C ALA A 129 -5.82 14.81 0.07
N GLU A 130 -6.74 13.95 -0.35
CA GLU A 130 -8.11 13.89 0.19
C GLU A 130 -8.15 13.43 1.65
N GLN A 131 -7.16 12.64 2.06
CA GLN A 131 -6.95 12.20 3.43
C GLN A 131 -5.49 12.46 3.80
N GLU A 132 -5.23 12.77 5.07
CA GLU A 132 -3.86 12.99 5.59
C GLU A 132 -2.97 11.74 5.56
N ALA A 133 -3.42 10.63 4.96
CA ALA A 133 -2.59 9.46 4.70
C ALA A 133 -1.49 9.84 3.69
N ALA A 134 -0.33 10.22 4.23
CA ALA A 134 0.85 10.65 3.48
C ALA A 134 1.32 9.61 2.45
N ASP A 135 1.04 8.33 2.69
CA ASP A 135 1.55 7.21 1.89
C ASP A 135 1.19 7.28 0.40
N ASP A 136 -0.03 7.70 0.06
CA ASP A 136 -0.47 7.79 -1.34
C ASP A 136 0.15 9.01 -2.05
N LEU A 137 0.37 10.11 -1.31
CA LEU A 137 1.04 11.31 -1.83
C LEU A 137 2.52 11.03 -2.11
N ASP A 138 3.22 10.36 -1.19
CA ASP A 138 4.63 10.01 -1.35
C ASP A 138 4.84 9.08 -2.54
N ARG A 139 3.97 8.07 -2.70
CA ARG A 139 3.96 7.16 -3.86
C ARG A 139 3.69 7.91 -5.16
N PHE A 140 2.69 8.79 -5.17
CA PHE A 140 2.38 9.61 -6.33
C PHE A 140 3.61 10.42 -6.77
N LEU A 141 4.23 11.16 -5.84
CA LEU A 141 5.40 12.00 -6.11
C LEU A 141 6.61 11.17 -6.57
N ALA A 142 6.79 9.96 -6.04
CA ALA A 142 7.84 9.04 -6.44
C ALA A 142 7.65 8.48 -7.87
N CYS A 143 6.40 8.39 -8.35
CA CYS A 143 6.06 7.88 -9.67
C CYS A 143 6.03 8.94 -10.78
N LEU A 144 6.08 10.23 -10.45
CA LEU A 144 6.07 11.29 -11.45
C LEU A 144 7.32 11.26 -12.35
N SER A 145 7.10 11.55 -13.62
CA SER A 145 8.15 11.68 -14.64
C SER A 145 9.12 12.81 -14.30
N PRO A 146 10.41 12.72 -14.68
CA PRO A 146 11.34 13.86 -14.61
C PRO A 146 10.90 15.10 -15.40
N ARG A 147 9.96 14.95 -16.35
CA ARG A 147 9.34 16.06 -17.10
C ARG A 147 8.32 16.85 -16.28
N CYS A 148 7.94 16.36 -15.10
CA CYS A 148 6.98 17.02 -14.24
C CYS A 148 7.64 18.15 -13.44
N VAL A 149 6.93 19.27 -13.31
CA VAL A 149 7.33 20.45 -12.54
C VAL A 149 6.18 20.80 -11.63
N ILE A 150 6.44 20.80 -10.32
CA ILE A 150 5.41 21.14 -9.34
C ILE A 150 5.53 22.63 -9.02
N VAL A 151 4.45 23.37 -9.23
CA VAL A 151 4.44 24.83 -9.13
C VAL A 151 3.51 25.32 -8.03
N GLY A 152 3.80 26.46 -7.40
CA GLY A 152 2.88 27.08 -6.45
C GLY A 152 2.73 26.35 -5.10
N VAL A 153 3.72 25.54 -4.70
CA VAL A 153 3.74 24.86 -3.39
C VAL A 153 3.77 25.90 -2.27
N SER A 154 2.64 26.07 -1.58
CA SER A 154 2.49 27.00 -0.45
C SER A 154 2.56 26.31 0.92
N SER A 155 2.30 25.00 0.96
CA SER A 155 2.33 24.22 2.21
C SER A 155 3.75 23.78 2.55
N GLY A 156 4.23 24.18 3.74
CA GLY A 156 5.53 23.72 4.26
C GLY A 156 5.60 22.19 4.43
N LYS A 157 4.47 21.54 4.78
CA LYS A 157 4.37 20.08 4.88
C LYS A 157 4.64 19.40 3.54
N LEU A 158 4.01 19.90 2.46
CA LEU A 158 4.23 19.39 1.11
C LEU A 158 5.67 19.66 0.64
N GLY A 159 6.23 20.83 0.96
CA GLY A 159 7.64 21.14 0.69
C GLY A 159 8.62 20.15 1.34
N SER A 160 8.39 19.79 2.60
CA SER A 160 9.21 18.79 3.30
C SER A 160 9.11 17.41 2.64
N ILE A 161 7.91 16.98 2.27
CA ILE A 161 7.69 15.70 1.57
C ILE A 161 8.43 15.68 0.22
N LEU A 162 8.32 16.76 -0.56
CA LEU A 162 9.00 16.88 -1.84
C LEU A 162 10.52 16.74 -1.69
N CYS A 163 11.12 17.40 -0.69
CA CYS A 163 12.53 17.24 -0.37
C CYS A 163 12.91 15.77 -0.08
N VAL A 164 12.11 15.08 0.76
CA VAL A 164 12.33 13.66 1.10
C VAL A 164 12.24 12.77 -0.16
N CYS A 165 11.32 13.06 -1.07
CA CYS A 165 11.15 12.36 -2.33
C CYS A 165 12.19 12.74 -3.42
N GLY A 166 13.21 13.53 -3.08
CA GLY A 166 14.31 13.90 -3.99
C GLY A 166 13.99 15.04 -4.96
N TRP A 167 12.92 15.80 -4.72
CA TRP A 167 12.62 17.01 -5.46
C TRP A 167 13.45 18.18 -4.96
N LYS A 168 13.86 19.06 -5.87
CA LYS A 168 14.65 20.25 -5.56
C LYS A 168 13.88 21.50 -5.96
N GLN A 169 13.79 22.45 -5.04
CA GLN A 169 13.25 23.77 -5.32
C GLN A 169 14.21 24.55 -6.22
N THR A 170 13.66 25.19 -7.24
CA THR A 170 14.42 26.00 -8.20
C THR A 170 14.48 27.45 -7.73
N TRP A 171 15.65 28.06 -7.89
CA TRP A 171 15.90 29.44 -7.50
C TRP A 171 16.15 30.28 -8.76
N ARG A 172 15.56 31.47 -8.83
CA ARG A 172 15.84 32.47 -9.88
C ARG A 172 16.13 33.79 -9.20
N ASP A 173 17.23 34.41 -9.62
CA ASP A 173 17.70 35.70 -9.10
C ASP A 173 17.82 35.73 -7.56
N GLY A 174 18.26 34.61 -6.98
CA GLY A 174 18.42 34.47 -5.52
C GLY A 174 17.10 34.37 -4.73
N LYS A 175 15.95 34.32 -5.40
CA LYS A 175 14.64 34.08 -4.76
C LYS A 175 14.13 32.68 -5.09
N PRO A 176 13.46 32.01 -4.13
CA PRO A 176 12.84 30.74 -4.41
C PRO A 176 11.72 31.00 -5.43
N ILE A 177 11.82 30.36 -6.58
CA ILE A 177 10.64 30.18 -7.42
C ILE A 177 9.88 29.04 -6.74
N ASN A 178 8.57 29.16 -6.60
CA ASN A 178 7.75 28.03 -6.17
C ASN A 178 7.65 27.02 -7.31
N GLU A 179 8.79 26.49 -7.78
CA GLU A 179 8.94 25.47 -8.81
C GLU A 179 9.85 24.36 -8.27
N TRP A 180 9.36 23.13 -8.31
CA TRP A 180 10.05 21.94 -7.81
C TRP A 180 10.28 20.96 -8.95
N ARG A 181 11.51 20.46 -9.06
CA ARG A 181 11.94 19.56 -10.14
C ARG A 181 12.74 18.38 -9.59
N ARG A 182 12.60 17.24 -10.23
CA ARG A 182 13.39 16.04 -9.93
C ARG A 182 14.68 16.09 -10.77
N ARG A 183 15.84 16.06 -10.11
CA ARG A 183 17.18 16.04 -10.76
C ARG A 183 17.88 14.74 -10.46
#